data_AF-A0A7K3X5L5-F1
#
_entry.id   AF-A0A7K3X5L5-F1
#
_cell.length_a   1.000
_cell.length_b   1.000
_cell.length_c   1.000
_cell.angle_alpha   90.00
_cell.angle_beta   90.00
_cell.angle_gamma   90.00
#
_symmetry.space_group_name_H-M   'P 1'
#
loop_
_entity.id
_entity.type
_entity.pdbx_description
1 polymer ?
#
loop_
_entity_poly.entity_id
_entity_poly.type
_entity_poly.pdbx_seq_one_letter_code
_entity_poly.pdbx_strand_id
1 'polypeptide(L)'
;MRSGRIRLDRAVVQGFYDRMRVVAPAAYGAIERDRADGPGRAFAETACGRLAGSLEAAELRALGMWAHHWCVRFYDDDTRVGLRLLREIAGRRGLGWTVDEVRWLLDRSYAAGPAAVHRFDLPRAAAADLPPGVLPEWGDEATDLSRLLAG
;
A
#
# COMPACT_ATOMS: atom_id res chain seq x y z
N MET A 1 -6.38 -11.20 27.80
CA MET A 1 -6.20 -9.78 28.22
C MET A 1 -5.72 -8.99 27.01
N ARG A 2 -6.50 -7.96 26.64
CA ARG A 2 -6.26 -6.84 25.69
C ARG A 2 -5.50 -7.15 24.39
N SER A 3 -6.28 -7.31 23.31
CA SER A 3 -5.88 -6.92 21.95
C SER A 3 -5.47 -5.46 21.94
N GLY A 4 -4.17 -5.20 22.10
CA GLY A 4 -3.58 -3.88 21.95
C GLY A 4 -3.56 -3.50 20.48
N ARG A 5 -4.73 -3.17 19.90
CA ARG A 5 -4.78 -2.44 18.64
C ARG A 5 -3.91 -1.21 18.81
N ILE A 6 -2.76 -1.20 18.13
CA ILE A 6 -1.88 -0.04 18.05
C ILE A 6 -2.72 1.09 17.45
N ARG A 7 -3.22 1.97 18.31
CA ARG A 7 -4.10 3.07 17.91
C ARG A 7 -3.18 4.15 17.36
N LEU A 8 -3.06 4.21 16.04
CA LEU A 8 -2.32 5.28 15.35
C LEU A 8 -2.80 6.65 15.85
N ASP A 9 -1.84 7.57 15.97
CA ASP A 9 -2.13 8.94 16.35
C ASP A 9 -3.09 9.60 15.33
N ARG A 10 -3.98 10.46 15.81
CA ARG A 10 -5.01 11.08 14.96
C ARG A 10 -4.42 12.08 13.96
N ALA A 11 -3.41 12.86 14.37
CA ALA A 11 -2.75 13.82 13.49
C ALA A 11 -1.97 13.11 12.38
N VAL A 12 -1.36 11.98 12.73
CA VAL A 12 -0.71 11.06 11.78
C VAL A 12 -1.71 10.58 10.73
N VAL A 13 -2.86 10.04 11.15
CA VAL A 13 -3.90 9.56 10.24
C VAL A 13 -4.45 10.70 9.36
N GLN A 14 -4.60 11.91 9.92
CA GLN A 14 -5.05 13.07 9.15
C GLN A 14 -4.03 13.47 8.07
N GLY A 15 -2.74 13.51 8.41
CA GLY A 15 -1.68 13.83 7.44
C GLY A 15 -1.62 12.85 6.27
N PHE A 16 -1.98 11.57 6.50
CA PHE A 16 -2.14 10.59 5.42
C PHE A 16 -3.27 10.95 4.48
N TYR A 17 -4.45 11.23 5.03
CA TYR A 17 -5.61 11.60 4.24
C TYR A 17 -5.38 12.89 3.45
N ASP A 18 -4.69 13.86 4.03
CA ASP A 18 -4.38 15.13 3.36
C ASP A 18 -3.50 14.89 2.13
N ARG A 19 -2.43 14.07 2.26
CA ARG A 19 -1.57 13.69 1.13
C ARG A 19 -2.32 12.87 0.07
N MET A 20 -3.08 11.86 0.50
CA MET A 20 -3.88 11.05 -0.42
C MET A 20 -4.89 11.89 -1.21
N ARG A 21 -5.53 12.87 -0.56
CA ARG A 21 -6.56 13.71 -1.19
C ARG A 21 -6.03 14.52 -2.36
N VAL A 22 -4.75 14.91 -2.33
CA VAL A 22 -4.10 15.62 -3.43
C VAL A 22 -3.96 14.73 -4.67
N VAL A 23 -3.49 13.50 -4.49
CA VAL A 23 -3.21 12.58 -5.61
C VAL A 23 -4.42 11.76 -6.08
N ALA A 24 -5.42 11.58 -5.21
CA ALA A 24 -6.56 10.68 -5.44
C ALA A 24 -7.31 10.91 -6.77
N PRO A 25 -7.65 12.14 -7.19
CA PRO A 25 -8.41 12.34 -8.42
C PRO A 25 -7.63 11.93 -9.67
N ALA A 26 -6.35 12.29 -9.74
CA ALA A 26 -5.48 11.95 -10.86
C ALA A 26 -5.23 10.44 -10.92
N ALA A 27 -5.01 9.83 -9.76
CA ALA A 27 -4.81 8.38 -9.63
C ALA A 27 -6.05 7.58 -10.03
N TYR A 28 -7.23 8.00 -9.58
CA TYR A 28 -8.51 7.39 -9.97
C TYR A 28 -8.70 7.45 -11.49
N GLY A 29 -8.54 8.64 -12.09
CA GLY A 29 -8.66 8.79 -13.54
C GLY A 29 -7.63 7.97 -14.33
N ALA A 30 -6.42 7.78 -13.80
CA ALA A 30 -5.41 6.92 -14.41
C ALA A 30 -5.81 5.44 -14.36
N ILE A 31 -6.33 4.96 -13.22
CA ILE A 31 -6.81 3.58 -13.07
C ILE A 31 -7.99 3.29 -14.01
N GLU A 32 -8.96 4.19 -14.11
CA GLU A 32 -10.13 3.97 -14.99
C GLU A 32 -9.72 3.90 -16.47
N ARG A 33 -8.78 4.75 -16.91
CA ARG A 33 -8.23 4.66 -18.28
C ARG A 33 -7.48 3.36 -18.53
N ASP A 34 -6.65 2.94 -17.57
CA ASP A 34 -5.90 1.69 -17.69
C ASP A 34 -6.81 0.46 -17.66
N ARG A 35 -7.94 0.50 -16.93
CA ARG A 35 -8.96 -0.55 -17.00
C ARG A 35 -9.62 -0.62 -18.38
N ALA A 36 -9.89 0.54 -19.01
CA ALA A 36 -10.49 0.59 -20.34
C ALA A 36 -9.53 0.12 -21.46
N ASP A 37 -8.23 0.37 -21.31
CA ASP A 37 -7.21 0.09 -22.35
C ASP A 37 -6.73 -1.38 -22.41
N GLY A 38 -7.02 -2.20 -21.39
CA GLY A 38 -6.64 -3.61 -21.34
C GLY A 38 -5.17 -3.89 -20.97
N PRO A 39 -4.79 -5.16 -20.70
CA PRO A 39 -3.54 -5.50 -19.99
C PRO A 39 -2.26 -5.56 -20.85
N GLY A 40 -2.32 -5.34 -22.18
CA GLY A 40 -1.22 -5.65 -23.10
C GLY A 40 -0.04 -4.67 -23.13
N ARG A 41 -0.15 -3.49 -22.51
CA ARG A 41 0.88 -2.44 -22.59
C ARG A 41 1.95 -2.55 -21.50
N ALA A 42 3.17 -2.12 -21.81
CA ALA A 42 4.22 -1.94 -20.82
C ALA A 42 3.78 -0.92 -19.75
N PHE A 43 4.21 -1.08 -18.50
CA PHE A 43 3.65 -0.27 -17.40
C PHE A 43 3.91 1.21 -17.60
N ALA A 44 5.13 1.58 -18.01
CA ALA A 44 5.53 2.95 -18.30
C ALA A 44 4.65 3.65 -19.36
N GLU A 45 4.00 2.87 -20.24
CA GLU A 45 3.13 3.37 -21.30
C GLU A 45 1.65 3.49 -20.87
N THR A 46 1.29 3.04 -19.67
CA THR A 46 -0.06 3.19 -19.15
C THR A 46 -0.26 4.58 -18.52
N ALA A 47 -1.51 4.98 -18.28
CA ALA A 47 -1.80 6.22 -17.57
C ALA A 47 -1.27 6.17 -16.13
N CYS A 48 -1.35 5.02 -15.45
CA CYS A 48 -0.75 4.84 -14.13
C CYS A 48 0.79 4.96 -14.18
N GLY A 49 1.44 4.38 -15.20
CA GLY A 49 2.89 4.48 -15.33
C GLY A 49 3.38 5.90 -15.61
N ARG A 50 2.70 6.63 -16.50
CA ARG A 50 3.01 8.04 -16.75
C ARG A 50 2.82 8.89 -15.51
N LEU A 51 1.74 8.68 -14.76
CA LEU A 51 1.52 9.36 -13.48
C LEU A 51 2.64 9.04 -12.48
N ALA A 52 2.95 7.77 -12.26
CA ALA A 52 4.02 7.36 -11.34
C ALA A 52 5.41 7.87 -11.76
N GLY A 53 5.64 8.10 -13.05
CA GLY A 53 6.86 8.69 -13.57
C GLY A 53 6.95 10.21 -13.40
N SER A 54 5.82 10.91 -13.27
CA SER A 54 5.79 12.37 -13.14
C SER A 54 5.80 12.89 -11.71
N LEU A 55 5.51 12.03 -10.73
CA LEU A 55 5.42 12.40 -9.31
C LEU A 55 6.80 12.38 -8.64
N GLU A 56 7.02 13.31 -7.71
CA GLU A 56 8.16 13.23 -6.80
C GLU A 56 8.01 12.10 -5.76
N ALA A 57 9.04 11.86 -4.96
CA ALA A 57 9.04 10.78 -3.98
C ALA A 57 7.91 10.90 -2.94
N ALA A 58 7.54 12.11 -2.47
CA ALA A 58 6.47 12.26 -1.49
C ALA A 58 5.09 12.03 -2.08
N GLU A 59 4.85 12.54 -3.28
CA GLU A 59 3.61 12.29 -4.00
C GLU A 59 3.48 10.83 -4.45
N LEU A 60 4.59 10.16 -4.80
CA LEU A 60 4.58 8.75 -5.14
C LEU A 60 4.26 7.85 -3.93
N ARG A 61 4.73 8.22 -2.73
CA ARG A 61 4.28 7.58 -1.49
C ARG A 61 2.78 7.77 -1.28
N ALA A 62 2.29 9.00 -1.41
CA ALA A 62 0.87 9.30 -1.29
C ALA A 62 0.02 8.50 -2.30
N LEU A 63 0.52 8.34 -3.53
CA LEU A 63 -0.10 7.52 -4.56
C LEU A 63 -0.17 6.05 -4.13
N GLY A 64 0.93 5.50 -3.59
CA GLY A 64 0.98 4.14 -3.05
C GLY A 64 -0.02 3.93 -1.91
N MET A 65 -0.13 4.90 -1.00
CA MET A 65 -1.10 4.86 0.10
C MET A 65 -2.55 4.90 -0.38
N TRP A 66 -2.85 5.77 -1.35
CA TRP A 66 -4.18 5.85 -1.95
C TRP A 66 -4.53 4.55 -2.70
N ALA A 67 -3.61 4.04 -3.53
CA ALA A 67 -3.82 2.80 -4.27
C ALA A 67 -4.01 1.62 -3.31
N HIS A 68 -3.24 1.56 -2.22
CA HIS A 68 -3.39 0.53 -1.19
C HIS A 68 -4.74 0.64 -0.49
N HIS A 69 -5.12 1.87 -0.08
CA HIS A 69 -6.42 2.14 0.53
C HIS A 69 -7.57 1.64 -0.35
N TRP A 70 -7.51 2.01 -1.63
CA TRP A 70 -8.53 1.69 -2.62
C TRP A 70 -8.59 0.18 -2.88
N CYS A 71 -7.44 -0.46 -3.17
CA CYS A 71 -7.36 -1.90 -3.38
C CYS A 71 -7.95 -2.65 -2.18
N VAL A 72 -7.54 -2.33 -0.95
CA VAL A 72 -8.04 -2.95 0.30
C VAL A 72 -9.57 -2.92 0.39
N ARG A 73 -10.20 -1.82 -0.06
CA ARG A 73 -11.65 -1.63 0.00
C ARG A 73 -12.42 -2.42 -1.06
N PHE A 74 -11.81 -2.72 -2.20
CA PHE A 74 -12.46 -3.26 -3.39
C PHE A 74 -11.81 -4.55 -3.90
N TYR A 75 -11.11 -5.33 -3.07
CA TYR A 75 -10.38 -6.54 -3.52
C TYR A 75 -11.24 -7.60 -4.24
N ASP A 76 -12.56 -7.57 -4.03
CA ASP A 76 -13.53 -8.43 -4.73
C ASP A 76 -13.91 -7.90 -6.13
N ASP A 77 -13.60 -6.64 -6.42
CA ASP A 77 -13.66 -6.04 -7.76
C ASP A 77 -12.34 -6.24 -8.51
N ASP A 78 -12.36 -6.06 -9.83
CA ASP A 78 -11.20 -6.19 -10.70
C ASP A 78 -10.11 -5.11 -10.42
N THR A 79 -9.32 -5.36 -9.37
CA THR A 79 -8.25 -4.49 -8.87
C THR A 79 -6.90 -4.73 -9.54
N ARG A 80 -6.84 -5.49 -10.66
CA ARG A 80 -5.59 -5.87 -11.34
C ARG A 80 -4.68 -4.68 -11.67
N VAL A 81 -5.27 -3.57 -12.13
CA VAL A 81 -4.54 -2.32 -12.41
C VAL A 81 -3.93 -1.72 -11.14
N GLY A 82 -4.70 -1.66 -10.05
CA GLY A 82 -4.24 -1.14 -8.76
C GLY A 82 -3.11 -2.00 -8.17
N LEU A 83 -3.20 -3.33 -8.29
CA LEU A 83 -2.13 -4.24 -7.87
C LEU A 83 -0.84 -4.05 -8.66
N ARG A 84 -0.95 -3.82 -9.97
CA ARG A 84 0.20 -3.52 -10.82
C ARG A 84 0.88 -2.22 -10.39
N LEU A 85 0.11 -1.16 -10.12
CA LEU A 85 0.63 0.10 -9.60
C LEU A 85 1.29 -0.07 -8.22
N LEU A 86 0.71 -0.86 -7.32
CA LEU A 86 1.30 -1.15 -6.01
C LEU A 86 2.65 -1.85 -6.12
N ARG A 87 2.75 -2.86 -7.00
CA ARG A 87 4.00 -3.58 -7.24
C ARG A 87 5.09 -2.68 -7.82
N GLU A 88 4.73 -1.79 -8.75
CA GLU A 88 5.66 -0.79 -9.26
C GLU A 88 6.22 0.08 -8.13
N ILE A 89 5.34 0.64 -7.29
CA ILE A 89 5.77 1.54 -6.20
C ILE A 89 6.60 0.77 -5.17
N ALA A 90 6.20 -0.46 -4.83
CA ALA A 90 6.94 -1.34 -3.91
C ALA A 90 8.34 -1.70 -4.43
N GLY A 91 8.54 -1.72 -5.76
CA GLY A 91 9.85 -1.97 -6.37
C GLY A 91 10.84 -0.80 -6.27
N ARG A 92 10.38 0.39 -5.86
CA ARG A 92 11.22 1.59 -5.79
C ARG A 92 11.80 1.77 -4.39
N ARG A 93 13.10 2.04 -4.34
CA ARG A 93 13.86 2.29 -3.10
C ARG A 93 13.96 3.77 -2.78
N GLY A 94 14.19 4.07 -1.51
CA GLY A 94 14.50 5.43 -1.08
C GLY A 94 13.30 6.37 -1.17
N LEU A 95 12.09 5.81 -1.14
CA LEU A 95 10.88 6.62 -1.12
C LEU A 95 10.75 7.40 0.19
N GLY A 96 11.45 7.05 1.26
CA GLY A 96 11.41 7.81 2.52
C GLY A 96 10.06 7.66 3.24
N TRP A 97 9.55 6.44 3.29
CA TRP A 97 8.35 6.10 4.06
C TRP A 97 8.53 6.46 5.52
N THR A 98 7.47 6.96 6.15
CA THR A 98 7.49 7.14 7.60
C THR A 98 7.01 5.87 8.32
N VAL A 99 7.43 5.70 9.56
CA VAL A 99 7.01 4.60 10.44
C VAL A 99 5.51 4.48 10.49
N ASP A 100 4.83 5.61 10.57
CA ASP A 100 3.40 5.65 10.72
C ASP A 100 2.66 5.31 9.43
N GLU A 101 3.20 5.72 8.27
CA GLU A 101 2.65 5.34 6.96
C GLU A 101 2.71 3.82 6.81
N VAL A 102 3.84 3.23 7.18
CA VAL A 102 4.05 1.78 7.15
C VAL A 102 3.11 1.08 8.11
N ARG A 103 2.99 1.54 9.37
CA ARG A 103 2.03 1.00 10.34
C ARG A 103 0.59 1.06 9.85
N TRP A 104 0.19 2.15 9.20
CA TRP A 104 -1.14 2.29 8.63
C TRP A 104 -1.37 1.29 7.50
N LEU A 105 -0.46 1.22 6.52
CA LEU A 105 -0.53 0.28 5.40
C LEU A 105 -0.72 -1.17 5.90
N LEU A 106 0.01 -1.49 6.96
CA LEU A 106 -0.01 -2.80 7.57
C LEU A 106 -1.30 -3.09 8.37
N ASP A 107 -1.77 -2.15 9.19
CA ASP A 107 -3.06 -2.27 9.90
C ASP A 107 -4.22 -2.47 8.92
N ARG A 108 -4.23 -1.70 7.82
CA ARG A 108 -5.21 -1.88 6.74
C ARG A 108 -5.13 -3.26 6.09
N SER A 109 -3.93 -3.83 5.98
CA SER A 109 -3.72 -5.17 5.40
C SER A 109 -4.24 -6.27 6.31
N TYR A 110 -3.94 -6.21 7.61
CA TYR A 110 -4.46 -7.18 8.59
C TYR A 110 -5.98 -7.10 8.73
N ALA A 111 -6.55 -5.89 8.75
CA ALA A 111 -7.99 -5.70 8.88
C ALA A 111 -8.80 -6.26 7.70
N ALA A 112 -8.18 -6.46 6.54
CA ALA A 112 -8.85 -6.93 5.33
C ALA A 112 -9.04 -8.46 5.27
N GLY A 113 -8.45 -9.22 6.20
CA GLY A 113 -8.54 -10.68 6.26
C GLY A 113 -7.49 -11.43 5.41
N PRO A 114 -7.34 -12.75 5.62
CA PRO A 114 -6.15 -13.52 5.22
C PRO A 114 -6.07 -13.92 3.74
N ALA A 115 -7.15 -13.78 2.96
CA ALA A 115 -7.23 -14.31 1.59
C ALA A 115 -6.36 -13.58 0.53
N ALA A 116 -5.64 -12.52 0.89
CA ALA A 116 -4.92 -11.69 -0.08
C ALA A 116 -3.52 -11.31 0.39
N VAL A 117 -2.58 -12.25 0.22
CA VAL A 117 -1.17 -12.09 0.60
C VAL A 117 -0.51 -10.86 -0.05
N HIS A 118 -0.95 -10.48 -1.27
CA HIS A 118 -0.47 -9.31 -2.01
C HIS A 118 -0.71 -7.98 -1.30
N ARG A 119 -1.61 -7.93 -0.30
CA ARG A 119 -1.82 -6.75 0.54
C ARG A 119 -0.56 -6.36 1.30
N PHE A 120 0.33 -7.31 1.57
CA PHE A 120 1.56 -7.06 2.30
C PHE A 120 2.75 -6.66 1.42
N ASP A 121 2.64 -6.70 0.08
CA ASP A 121 3.76 -6.44 -0.83
C ASP A 121 4.34 -5.02 -0.65
N LEU A 122 3.50 -3.99 -0.80
CA LEU A 122 3.90 -2.60 -0.57
C LEU A 122 4.28 -2.33 0.90
N PRO A 123 3.46 -2.71 1.90
CA PRO A 123 3.81 -2.48 3.30
C PRO A 123 5.16 -3.11 3.72
N ARG A 124 5.48 -4.33 3.24
CA ARG A 124 6.76 -5.00 3.54
C ARG A 124 7.94 -4.34 2.85
N ALA A 125 7.77 -3.94 1.58
CA ALA A 125 8.81 -3.20 0.86
C ALA A 125 9.10 -1.87 1.56
N ALA A 126 8.06 -1.14 1.97
CA ALA A 126 8.19 0.12 2.70
C ALA A 126 8.83 -0.08 4.09
N ALA A 127 8.49 -1.16 4.80
CA ALA A 127 9.13 -1.52 6.07
C ALA A 127 10.64 -1.81 5.91
N ALA A 128 11.04 -2.46 4.81
CA ALA A 128 12.44 -2.78 4.53
C ALA A 128 13.30 -1.54 4.23
N ASP A 129 12.68 -0.41 3.89
CA ASP A 129 13.36 0.88 3.67
C ASP A 129 13.50 1.70 4.97
N LEU A 130 12.92 1.24 6.10
CA LEU A 130 13.07 1.88 7.40
C LEU A 130 14.33 1.39 8.14
N PRO A 131 14.92 2.20 9.04
CA PRO A 131 16.00 1.72 9.89
C PRO A 131 15.55 0.53 10.78
N PRO A 132 16.45 -0.43 11.06
CA PRO A 132 16.13 -1.56 11.94
C PRO A 132 15.65 -1.10 13.33
N GLY A 133 14.67 -1.81 13.90
CA GLY A 133 14.15 -1.56 15.25
C GLY A 133 13.15 -0.39 15.37
N VAL A 134 12.83 0.30 14.26
CA VAL A 134 11.91 1.44 14.25
C VAL A 134 10.44 0.99 14.23
N LEU A 135 10.17 -0.13 13.57
CA LEU A 135 8.91 -0.83 13.76
C LEU A 135 9.08 -1.73 14.98
N PRO A 136 8.16 -1.71 15.97
CA PRO A 136 8.14 -2.73 17.00
C PRO A 136 8.08 -4.08 16.29
N GLU A 137 8.82 -5.07 16.78
CA GLU A 137 8.62 -6.46 16.36
C GLU A 137 7.12 -6.68 16.43
N TRP A 138 6.49 -6.84 15.28
CA TRP A 138 5.10 -7.24 15.25
C TRP A 138 5.09 -8.66 15.76
N GLY A 139 4.95 -8.76 17.08
CA GLY A 139 5.16 -9.96 17.84
C GLY A 139 4.32 -11.08 17.25
N ASP A 140 5.00 -12.17 16.93
CA ASP A 140 4.49 -13.54 16.97
C ASP A 140 3.19 -13.91 16.23
N GLU A 141 2.52 -13.03 15.48
CA GLU A 141 1.41 -13.43 14.60
C GLU A 141 1.92 -14.06 13.29
N ALA A 142 3.13 -13.72 12.84
CA ALA A 142 3.79 -14.40 11.72
C ALA A 142 4.17 -15.85 12.09
N THR A 143 4.49 -16.10 13.36
CA THR A 143 4.72 -17.45 13.91
C THR A 143 3.41 -18.23 13.96
N ASP A 144 2.28 -17.58 14.23
CA ASP A 144 0.98 -18.22 14.32
C ASP A 144 0.38 -18.55 12.93
N LEU A 145 0.54 -17.66 11.94
CA LEU A 145 0.19 -17.95 10.54
C LEU A 145 1.03 -19.08 9.93
N SER A 146 2.31 -19.18 10.31
CA SER A 146 3.19 -20.28 9.87
C SER A 146 2.78 -21.63 10.50
N ARG A 147 2.19 -21.62 11.71
CA ARG A 147 1.65 -22.82 12.37
C ARG A 147 0.27 -23.22 11.84
N LEU A 148 -0.57 -22.25 11.50
CA LEU A 148 -1.90 -22.46 10.91
C LEU A 148 -1.86 -23.01 9.47
N LEU A 149 -0.77 -22.79 8.73
CA LEU A 149 -0.57 -23.29 7.37
C LEU A 149 0.26 -24.60 7.32
N ALA A 150 0.79 -25.06 8.45
CA ALA A 150 1.57 -26.29 8.57
C ALA A 150 0.78 -27.43 9.25
N GLY A 151 -0.53 -27.25 9.49
CA GLY A 151 -1.46 -28.24 10.03
C GLY A 151 -2.41 -28.77 8.98
#